data_AF-A0A2V5M9W7-F1
#
_entry.id   AF-A0A2V5M9W7-F1
#
_cell.length_a   1.000
_cell.length_b   1.000
_cell.length_c   1.000
_cell.angle_alpha   90.00
_cell.angle_beta   90.00
_cell.angle_gamma   90.00
#
_symmetry.space_group_name_H-M   'P 1'
#
loop_
_entity.id
_entity.type
_entity.pdbx_description
1 polymer ?
#
loop_
_entity_poly.entity_id
_entity_poly.type
_entity_poly.pdbx_seq_one_letter_code
_entity_poly.pdbx_strand_id
1 'polypeptide(L)'
;FGLNFVRGLGIVLCWLAVLAALGLTAATFLSFPVAAFLALGILVLGLSTGTMQTAVSEGTILGWDAKAEGPTQSWLNALFLPVFKVILKVFNLMQGFSPIDSLSTGRSITWGQLGLAFAENVLLLGGLIGLIGICIFQRRELATAQGTV
;
A
#
# COMPACT_ATOMS: atom_id res chain seq x y z
N PHE A 1 -3.15 -1.11 29.69
CA PHE A 1 -3.87 -1.17 28.41
C PHE A 1 -3.78 0.13 27.60
N GLY A 2 -4.16 1.30 28.14
CA GLY A 2 -4.21 2.56 27.37
C GLY A 2 -2.91 2.94 26.64
N LEU A 3 -1.75 2.80 27.28
CA LEU A 3 -0.47 3.14 26.65
C LEU A 3 -0.10 2.21 25.48
N ASN A 4 -0.47 0.92 25.54
CA ASN A 4 -0.28 0.00 24.41
C ASN A 4 -1.27 0.31 23.27
N PHE A 5 -2.51 0.68 23.61
CA PHE A 5 -3.51 1.10 22.64
C PHE A 5 -3.09 2.35 21.85
N VAL A 6 -2.59 3.38 22.55
CA VAL A 6 -2.06 4.59 21.90
C VAL A 6 -0.89 4.28 20.98
N ARG A 7 -0.02 3.34 21.36
CA ARG A 7 1.09 2.89 20.49
C ARG A 7 0.59 2.20 19.23
N GLY A 8 -0.38 1.30 19.35
CA GLY A 8 -0.97 0.66 18.18
C GLY A 8 -1.71 1.66 17.28
N LEU A 9 -2.44 2.61 17.87
CA LEU A 9 -3.07 3.72 17.15
C LEU A 9 -2.03 4.58 16.41
N GLY A 10 -0.87 4.81 17.01
CA GLY A 10 0.25 5.51 16.38
C GLY A 10 0.74 4.83 15.09
N ILE A 11 0.78 3.50 15.06
CA ILE A 11 1.18 2.76 13.85
C ILE A 11 0.09 2.85 12.78
N VAL A 12 -1.19 2.77 13.16
CA VAL A 12 -2.30 2.99 12.21
C VAL A 12 -2.25 4.40 11.61
N LEU A 13 -1.95 5.42 12.43
CA LEU A 13 -1.75 6.79 11.94
C LEU A 13 -0.57 6.89 10.97
N CYS A 14 0.51 6.12 11.17
CA CYS A 14 1.61 6.06 10.20
C CYS A 14 1.15 5.50 8.85
N TRP A 15 0.31 4.46 8.85
CA TRP A 15 -0.26 3.93 7.60
C TRP A 15 -1.17 4.94 6.91
N LEU A 16 -2.01 5.64 7.67
CA LEU A 16 -2.86 6.71 7.14
C LEU A 16 -2.04 7.89 6.60
N ALA A 17 -0.90 8.21 7.20
CA ALA A 17 0.00 9.25 6.71
C ALA A 17 0.60 8.91 5.33
N VAL A 18 0.96 7.64 5.10
CA VAL A 18 1.43 7.18 3.78
C VAL A 18 0.31 7.25 2.74
N LEU A 19 -0.91 6.82 3.11
CA LEU A 19 -2.08 6.91 2.25
C LEU A 19 -2.40 8.38 1.89
N ALA A 20 -2.29 9.28 2.87
CA ALA A 20 -2.48 10.71 2.66
C ALA A 20 -1.40 11.30 1.74
N ALA A 21 -0.12 10.98 1.95
CA ALA A 21 0.98 11.43 1.10
C ALA A 21 0.80 10.99 -0.36
N LEU A 22 0.32 9.76 -0.58
CA LEU A 22 -0.03 9.26 -1.90
C LEU A 22 -1.20 10.06 -2.51
N GLY A 23 -2.27 10.30 -1.76
CA GLY A 23 -3.41 11.09 -2.21
C GLY A 23 -3.03 12.54 -2.57
N LEU A 24 -2.20 13.19 -1.74
CA LEU A 24 -1.67 14.52 -2.02
C LEU A 24 -0.85 14.54 -3.30
N THR A 25 0.03 13.56 -3.48
CA THR A 25 0.85 13.43 -4.69
C THR A 25 -0.03 13.21 -5.93
N ALA A 26 -1.04 12.34 -5.83
CA ALA A 26 -1.99 12.11 -6.92
C ALA A 26 -2.77 13.39 -7.30
N ALA A 27 -3.19 14.18 -6.32
CA ALA A 27 -3.91 15.44 -6.55
C ALA A 27 -3.11 16.50 -7.32
N THR A 28 -1.78 16.38 -7.40
CA THR A 28 -0.94 17.30 -8.18
C THR A 28 -1.04 17.09 -9.71
N PHE A 29 -1.55 15.93 -10.14
CA PHE A 29 -1.69 15.58 -11.56
C PHE A 29 -3.11 15.15 -11.96
N LEU A 30 -3.91 14.63 -11.03
CA LEU A 30 -5.30 14.25 -11.26
C LEU A 30 -6.24 15.35 -10.75
N SER A 31 -7.43 15.44 -11.35
CA SER A 31 -8.49 16.30 -10.80
C SER A 31 -8.89 15.82 -9.40
N PHE A 32 -9.26 16.77 -8.53
CA PHE A 32 -9.59 16.49 -7.13
C PHE A 32 -10.56 15.30 -6.94
N PRO A 33 -11.64 15.16 -7.74
CA PRO A 33 -12.53 14.01 -7.61
C PRO A 33 -11.84 12.67 -7.92
N VAL A 34 -11.01 12.61 -8.96
CA VAL A 34 -10.33 11.37 -9.38
C VAL A 34 -9.26 10.97 -8.36
N ALA A 35 -8.56 11.93 -7.77
CA ALA A 35 -7.62 11.67 -6.69
C ALA A 35 -8.30 11.09 -5.45
N ALA A 36 -9.50 11.58 -5.09
CA ALA A 36 -10.28 11.04 -3.99
C ALA A 36 -10.73 9.59 -4.25
N PHE A 37 -11.20 9.28 -5.47
CA PHE A 37 -11.54 7.91 -5.87
C PHE A 37 -10.32 6.98 -5.86
N LEU A 38 -9.14 7.46 -6.28
CA LEU A 38 -7.91 6.69 -6.22
C LEU A 38 -7.53 6.36 -4.76
N ALA A 39 -7.58 7.35 -3.86
CA ALA A 39 -7.29 7.14 -2.45
C ALA A 39 -8.26 6.14 -1.80
N LEU A 40 -9.56 6.26 -2.10
CA LEU A 40 -10.57 5.31 -1.62
C LEU A 40 -10.36 3.91 -2.19
N GLY A 41 -10.04 3.79 -3.48
CA GLY A 41 -9.71 2.53 -4.13
C GLY A 41 -8.51 1.83 -3.48
N ILE A 42 -7.44 2.57 -3.19
CA ILE A 42 -6.25 2.03 -2.51
C ILE A 42 -6.58 1.59 -1.09
N LEU A 43 -7.44 2.32 -0.37
CA LEU A 43 -7.92 1.90 0.95
C LEU A 43 -8.68 0.57 0.88
N VAL A 44 -9.61 0.43 -0.07
CA VAL A 44 -10.38 -0.82 -0.27
C VAL A 44 -9.46 -1.98 -0.62
N LEU A 45 -8.44 -1.75 -1.45
CA LEU A 45 -7.41 -2.75 -1.77
C LEU A 45 -6.62 -3.16 -0.52
N GLY A 46 -6.24 -2.20 0.33
CA GLY A 46 -5.55 -2.47 1.59
C GLY A 46 -6.38 -3.35 2.52
N LEU A 47 -7.68 -3.06 2.65
CA LEU A 47 -8.62 -3.88 3.41
C LEU A 47 -8.83 -5.28 2.82
N SER A 48 -8.61 -5.44 1.51
CA SER A 48 -8.77 -6.70 0.77
C SER A 48 -7.45 -7.47 0.60
N THR A 49 -6.38 -7.10 1.32
CA THR A 49 -5.08 -7.77 1.20
C THR A 49 -5.13 -9.25 1.60
N GLY A 50 -5.93 -9.60 2.61
CA GLY A 50 -6.10 -11.00 3.03
C GLY A 50 -6.69 -11.89 1.94
N THR A 51 -7.71 -11.42 1.20
CA THR A 51 -8.30 -12.20 0.10
C THR A 51 -7.35 -12.31 -1.10
N MET A 52 -6.58 -11.25 -1.39
CA MET A 52 -5.53 -11.29 -2.40
C MET A 52 -4.41 -12.28 -2.05
N GLN A 53 -4.01 -12.39 -0.78
CA GLN A 53 -3.00 -13.36 -0.33
C GLN A 53 -3.44 -14.80 -0.60
N THR A 54 -4.70 -15.13 -0.29
CA THR A 54 -5.28 -16.46 -0.58
C THR A 54 -5.28 -16.77 -2.07
N ALA A 55 -5.73 -15.82 -2.90
CA ALA A 55 -5.74 -16.00 -4.36
C ALA A 55 -4.33 -16.18 -4.95
N VAL A 56 -3.33 -15.50 -4.38
CA VAL A 56 -1.92 -15.64 -4.80
C VAL A 56 -1.31 -16.96 -4.32
N SER A 57 -1.63 -17.43 -3.11
CA SER A 57 -1.14 -18.71 -2.60
C SER A 57 -1.73 -19.91 -3.34
N GLU A 58 -2.99 -19.81 -3.77
CA GLU A 58 -3.66 -20.84 -4.56
C GLU A 58 -3.21 -20.84 -6.03
N GLY A 59 -2.48 -19.80 -6.46
CA GLY A 59 -1.96 -19.69 -7.83
C GLY A 59 -3.03 -19.48 -8.90
N THR A 60 -4.26 -19.16 -8.49
CA THR A 60 -5.41 -18.97 -9.37
C THR A 60 -6.43 -18.02 -8.75
N ILE A 61 -7.01 -17.15 -9.57
CA ILE A 61 -8.03 -16.19 -9.15
C ILE A 61 -9.44 -16.80 -9.33
N LEU A 62 -9.55 -17.85 -10.12
CA LEU A 62 -10.82 -18.52 -10.48
C LEU A 62 -11.07 -19.81 -9.67
N GLY A 63 -10.23 -20.11 -8.68
CA GLY A 63 -10.32 -21.32 -7.87
C GLY A 63 -9.63 -22.53 -8.50
N TRP A 64 -9.63 -23.62 -7.72
CA TRP A 64 -9.02 -24.91 -8.05
C TRP A 64 -9.90 -25.71 -9.01
N ASP A 65 -9.35 -26.12 -10.16
CA ASP A 65 -10.08 -26.95 -11.11
C ASP A 65 -9.87 -28.42 -10.77
N ALA A 66 -10.91 -29.05 -10.22
CA ALA A 66 -10.90 -30.49 -9.88
C ALA A 66 -10.76 -31.39 -11.13
N LYS A 67 -10.99 -30.89 -12.35
CA LYS A 67 -10.83 -31.65 -13.60
C LYS A 67 -9.43 -31.62 -14.18
N ALA A 68 -8.64 -30.60 -13.86
CA ALA A 68 -7.30 -30.41 -14.42
C ALA A 68 -6.17 -30.80 -13.45
N GLU A 69 -6.51 -31.22 -12.23
CA GLU A 69 -5.56 -31.49 -11.13
C GLU A 69 -4.53 -30.35 -10.94
N GLY A 70 -4.98 -29.11 -11.11
CA GLY A 70 -4.12 -27.93 -11.03
C GLY A 70 -4.89 -26.61 -10.99
N PRO A 71 -4.19 -25.49 -10.76
CA PRO A 71 -4.79 -24.16 -10.76
C PRO A 71 -5.41 -23.91 -12.15
N THR A 72 -6.65 -23.43 -12.22
CA THR A 72 -7.33 -23.13 -13.49
C THR A 72 -6.41 -22.25 -14.35
N GLN A 73 -5.79 -22.79 -15.40
CA GLN A 73 -4.84 -22.05 -16.24
C GLN A 73 -5.61 -21.18 -17.24
N SER A 74 -6.18 -20.08 -16.73
CA SER A 74 -6.79 -19.04 -17.54
C SER A 74 -5.76 -17.97 -17.89
N TRP A 75 -5.84 -17.40 -19.09
CA TRP A 75 -5.03 -16.24 -19.49
C TRP A 75 -5.16 -15.07 -18.50
N LEU A 76 -6.30 -14.99 -17.81
CA LEU A 76 -6.54 -14.05 -16.71
C LEU A 76 -5.54 -14.24 -15.57
N ASN A 77 -5.20 -15.49 -15.19
CA ASN A 77 -4.22 -15.73 -14.13
C ASN A 77 -2.81 -15.28 -14.55
N ALA A 78 -2.44 -15.43 -15.82
CA ALA A 78 -1.14 -14.95 -16.31
C ALA A 78 -1.01 -13.41 -16.22
N LEU A 79 -2.11 -12.67 -16.39
CA LEU A 79 -2.13 -11.22 -16.32
C LEU A 79 -2.30 -10.68 -14.90
N PHE A 80 -3.26 -11.20 -14.14
CA PHE A 80 -3.68 -10.63 -12.86
C PHE A 80 -2.84 -11.13 -11.67
N LEU A 81 -2.31 -12.35 -11.72
CA LEU A 81 -1.46 -12.91 -10.65
C LEU A 81 -0.17 -12.10 -10.42
N PRO A 82 0.61 -11.67 -11.44
CA PRO A 82 1.78 -10.82 -11.19
C PRO A 82 1.38 -9.45 -10.61
N VAL A 83 0.25 -8.88 -11.06
CA VAL A 83 -0.26 -7.61 -10.52
C VAL A 83 -0.60 -7.74 -9.04
N PHE A 84 -1.35 -8.78 -8.66
CA PHE A 84 -1.68 -9.04 -7.25
C PHE A 84 -0.43 -9.30 -6.40
N LYS A 85 0.56 -10.04 -6.93
CA LYS A 85 1.85 -10.23 -6.23
C LYS A 85 2.58 -8.91 -5.97
N VAL A 86 2.59 -7.99 -6.94
CA VAL A 86 3.21 -6.68 -6.79
C VAL A 86 2.45 -5.85 -5.75
N ILE A 87 1.13 -5.80 -5.84
CA ILE A 87 0.26 -5.09 -4.88
C ILE A 87 0.49 -5.63 -3.47
N LEU A 88 0.44 -6.95 -3.30
CA LEU A 88 0.70 -7.60 -2.01
C LEU A 88 2.10 -7.34 -1.49
N LYS A 89 3.12 -7.29 -2.36
CA LYS A 89 4.48 -6.96 -1.93
C LYS A 89 4.56 -5.56 -1.33
N VAL A 90 3.89 -4.57 -1.95
CA VAL A 90 3.81 -3.21 -1.43
C VAL A 90 3.05 -3.18 -0.09
N PHE A 91 1.89 -3.82 -0.02
CA PHE A 91 1.09 -3.85 1.21
C PHE A 91 1.77 -4.63 2.34
N ASN A 92 2.47 -5.72 2.06
CA ASN A 92 3.21 -6.49 3.06
C ASN A 92 4.42 -5.71 3.59
N LEU A 93 5.05 -4.88 2.74
CA LEU A 93 6.09 -3.95 3.19
C LEU A 93 5.51 -2.92 4.18
N MET A 94 4.28 -2.46 3.94
CA MET A 94 3.59 -1.56 4.86
C MET A 94 3.14 -2.24 6.17
N GLN A 95 2.66 -3.47 6.05
CA GLN A 95 2.04 -4.24 7.13
C GLN A 95 3.01 -5.14 7.90
N GLY A 96 4.32 -5.07 7.64
CA GLY A 96 5.35 -5.90 8.28
C GLY A 96 5.34 -5.86 9.82
N PHE A 97 4.72 -4.82 10.40
CA PHE A 97 4.36 -4.73 11.81
C PHE A 97 2.85 -4.58 11.96
N SER A 98 2.08 -5.67 11.86
CA SER A 98 0.65 -5.67 12.16
C SER A 98 0.44 -5.40 13.67
N PRO A 99 0.03 -4.18 14.07
CA PRO A 99 -0.17 -3.83 15.47
C PRO A 99 -1.41 -4.52 16.03
N ILE A 100 -2.34 -4.86 15.14
CA ILE A 100 -3.63 -5.48 15.41
C ILE A 100 -3.41 -6.89 15.99
N ASP A 101 -2.47 -7.66 15.44
CA ASP A 101 -2.13 -8.98 15.97
C ASP A 101 -1.45 -8.87 17.33
N SER A 102 -0.55 -7.89 17.52
CA SER A 102 0.14 -7.68 18.80
C SER A 102 -0.81 -7.19 19.91
N LEU A 103 -1.77 -6.32 19.55
CA LEU A 103 -2.81 -5.85 20.46
C LEU A 103 -3.82 -6.96 20.81
N SER A 104 -4.23 -7.76 19.83
CA SER A 104 -5.17 -8.88 20.02
C SER A 104 -4.55 -10.02 20.83
N THR A 105 -3.25 -10.29 20.65
CA THR A 105 -2.51 -11.32 21.41
C THR A 105 -1.97 -10.82 22.76
N GLY A 106 -2.26 -9.57 23.15
CA GLY A 106 -1.84 -9.03 24.45
C GLY A 106 -0.34 -8.74 24.59
N ARG A 107 0.44 -8.77 23.50
CA ARG A 107 1.87 -8.44 23.53
C ARG A 107 2.10 -6.93 23.59
N SER A 108 2.99 -6.51 24.48
CA SER A 108 3.35 -5.09 24.61
C SER A 108 4.15 -4.61 23.40
N ILE A 109 3.62 -3.63 22.67
CA ILE A 109 4.35 -2.93 21.61
C ILE A 109 5.43 -2.05 22.25
N THR A 110 6.70 -2.27 21.89
CA THR A 110 7.82 -1.47 22.40
C THR A 110 7.95 -0.16 21.64
N TRP A 111 8.56 0.86 22.26
CA TRP A 111 8.85 2.14 21.60
C TRP A 111 9.77 1.97 20.38
N GLY A 112 10.64 0.97 20.39
CA GLY A 112 11.49 0.62 19.24
C GLY A 112 10.67 0.14 18.04
N GLN A 113 9.64 -0.68 18.25
CA GLN A 113 8.75 -1.14 17.17
C GLN A 113 7.93 0.00 16.58
N LEU A 114 7.46 0.93 17.41
CA LEU A 114 6.78 2.14 16.93
C LEU A 114 7.72 3.01 16.07
N GLY A 115 8.95 3.23 16.53
CA GLY A 115 9.95 4.02 15.81
C GLY A 115 10.38 3.36 14.49
N LEU A 116 10.53 2.04 14.47
CA LEU A 116 10.88 1.27 13.27
C LEU A 116 9.72 1.30 12.26
N ALA A 117 8.49 1.07 12.71
CA ALA A 117 7.29 1.17 11.88
C ALA A 117 7.10 2.59 11.31
N PHE A 118 7.40 3.62 12.09
CA PHE A 118 7.39 5.02 11.61
C PHE A 118 8.48 5.25 10.56
N ALA A 119 9.71 4.81 10.80
CA ALA A 119 10.81 4.98 9.86
C ALA A 119 10.55 4.25 8.52
N GLU A 120 10.06 3.01 8.58
CA GLU A 120 9.80 2.21 7.39
C GLU A 120 8.59 2.73 6.59
N ASN A 121 7.49 3.05 7.27
CA ASN A 121 6.30 3.52 6.56
C ASN A 121 6.41 5.00 6.17
N VAL A 122 6.67 5.87 7.13
CA VAL A 122 6.59 7.32 6.91
C VAL A 122 7.83 7.85 6.21
N LEU A 123 9.04 7.45 6.64
CA LEU A 123 10.26 7.98 6.03
C LEU A 123 10.60 7.28 4.71
N LEU A 124 10.56 5.94 4.65
CA LEU A 124 10.90 5.22 3.41
C LEU A 124 9.79 5.34 2.36
N LEU A 125 8.57 4.88 2.63
CA LEU A 125 7.50 4.93 1.62
C LEU A 125 7.00 6.35 1.37
N GLY A 126 6.76 7.13 2.43
CA GLY A 126 6.40 8.54 2.30
C GLY A 126 7.49 9.36 1.60
N GLY A 127 8.76 9.10 1.92
CA GLY A 127 9.90 9.74 1.25
C GLY A 127 10.00 9.37 -0.24
N LEU A 128 9.81 8.10 -0.61
CA LEU A 128 9.78 7.68 -2.01
C LEU A 128 8.64 8.35 -2.79
N ILE A 129 7.44 8.40 -2.21
CA ILE A 129 6.29 9.09 -2.80
C ILE A 129 6.59 10.59 -2.98
N GLY A 130 7.19 11.22 -1.96
CA GLY A 130 7.62 12.61 -2.03
C GLY A 130 8.68 12.86 -3.10
N LEU A 131 9.68 11.99 -3.22
CA LEU A 131 10.70 12.07 -4.27
C LEU A 131 10.10 11.93 -5.67
N ILE A 132 9.12 11.05 -5.85
CA ILE A 132 8.36 10.94 -7.10
C ILE A 132 7.64 12.26 -7.39
N GLY A 133 6.95 12.84 -6.40
CA GLY A 133 6.32 14.15 -6.53
C GLY A 133 7.29 15.24 -6.97
N ILE A 134 8.46 15.34 -6.31
CA ILE A 134 9.51 16.31 -6.64
C ILE A 134 10.04 16.10 -8.06
N CYS A 135 10.34 14.86 -8.45
CA CYS A 135 10.87 14.54 -9.77
C CYS A 135 9.89 14.93 -10.90
N ILE A 136 8.59 14.69 -10.69
CA ILE A 136 7.58 15.07 -11.68
C ILE A 136 7.47 16.60 -11.77
N PHE A 137 7.52 17.33 -10.65
CA PHE A 137 7.53 18.79 -10.68
C PHE A 137 8.76 19.36 -11.37
N GLN A 138 9.96 18.83 -11.11
CA GLN A 138 11.19 19.26 -11.81
C GLN A 138 11.09 19.05 -13.33
N ARG A 139 10.51 17.93 -13.80
CA ARG A 139 10.28 17.72 -15.23
C ARG A 139 9.25 18.69 -15.82
N ARG A 140 8.24 19.10 -15.05
CA ARG A 140 7.26 20.12 -15.49
C ARG A 140 7.88 21.51 -15.56
N GLU A 141 8.72 21.89 -14.60
CA GLU A 141 9.44 23.16 -14.61
C GLU A 141 10.39 23.27 -15.81
N LEU A 142 11.07 22.18 -16.17
CA LEU A 142 11.93 22.12 -17.37
C LEU A 142 11.14 22.23 -18.69
N ALA A 143 9.95 21.63 -18.77
CA ALA A 143 9.10 21.70 -19.97
C ALA A 143 8.45 23.08 -20.16
N THR A 144 8.10 23.78 -19.08
CA THR A 144 7.60 25.16 -19.16
C THR A 144 8.71 26.15 -19.50
N ALA A 145 9.94 25.94 -19.03
CA ALA A 145 11.09 26.80 -19.35
C ALA A 145 11.53 26.74 -20.83
N GLN A 146 11.22 25.65 -21.55
CA GLN A 146 11.53 25.50 -22.99
C GLN A 146 10.37 25.92 -23.92
N GLY A 147 9.20 26.28 -23.38
CA GLY A 147 7.99 26.60 -24.15
C GLY A 147 7.83 28.05 -24.59
N THR A 148 8.78 28.93 -24.26
CA THR A 148 8.83 30.32 -24.77
C THR A 148 9.90 30.45 -25.85
N VAL A 149 9.52 30.13 -27.09
CA VAL A 149 10.13 30.63 -28.33
C VAL A 149 9.02 30.92 -29.33
#